data_AF-A0A1T4LFC7-F1
#
_entry.id   AF-A0A1T4LFC7-F1
#
_cell.length_a   1.000
_cell.length_b   1.000
_cell.length_c   1.000
_cell.angle_alpha   90.00
_cell.angle_beta   90.00
_cell.angle_gamma   90.00
#
_symmetry.space_group_name_H-M   'P 1'
#
loop_
_entity.id
_entity.type
_entity.pdbx_description
1 polymer ?
#
loop_
_entity_poly.entity_id
_entity_poly.type
_entity_poly.pdbx_seq_one_letter_code
_entity_poly.pdbx_strand_id
1 'polypeptide(L)'
;MKRSETIYADYLSLIDQHLDEVIGGKTDRMFELRDIAGEMCIHPTHLSNVIRELTGHHPCYFYEHKILERAKILLSDPSRSIADVAFQLTYDNSNFTKWFKKYNGSTPKAFRMQVFQNTETVTI
;
A
#
# COMPACT_ATOMS: atom_id res chain seq x y z
N MET A 1 26.68 -3.68 5.08
CA MET A 1 25.40 -2.96 4.98
C MET A 1 25.37 -1.88 6.03
N LYS A 2 25.03 -0.63 5.68
CA LYS A 2 24.93 0.48 6.63
C LYS A 2 23.65 0.31 7.48
N ARG A 3 23.65 0.80 8.73
CA ARG A 3 22.49 0.68 9.62
C ARG A 3 21.22 1.32 9.02
N SER A 4 21.35 2.43 8.30
CA SER A 4 20.24 3.09 7.62
C SER A 4 19.60 2.22 6.53
N GLU A 5 20.40 1.48 5.78
CA GLU A 5 19.92 0.53 4.76
C GLU A 5 19.16 -0.63 5.41
N THR A 6 19.64 -1.14 6.55
CA THR A 6 18.92 -2.16 7.33
C THR A 6 17.58 -1.64 7.83
N ILE A 7 17.55 -0.47 8.46
CA ILE A 7 16.30 0.14 8.96
C ILE A 7 15.28 0.31 7.81
N TYR A 8 15.73 0.77 6.64
CA TYR A 8 14.84 0.92 5.50
C TYR A 8 14.31 -0.42 4.96
N ALA A 9 15.17 -1.44 4.87
CA ALA A 9 14.74 -2.77 4.45
C ALA A 9 13.73 -3.39 5.44
N ASP A 10 14.00 -3.27 6.74
CA ASP A 10 13.11 -3.75 7.81
C ASP A 10 11.76 -3.02 7.77
N TYR A 11 11.77 -1.70 7.54
CA TYR A 11 10.56 -0.88 7.38
C TYR A 11 9.68 -1.38 6.22
N LEU A 12 10.28 -1.62 5.04
CA LEU A 12 9.54 -2.13 3.89
C LEU A 12 8.97 -3.53 4.14
N SER A 13 9.76 -4.42 4.75
CA SER A 13 9.32 -5.78 5.06
C SER A 13 8.16 -5.78 6.06
N LEU A 14 8.18 -4.89 7.05
CA LEU A 14 7.10 -4.77 8.02
C LEU A 14 5.81 -4.25 7.36
N ILE A 15 5.92 -3.28 6.45
CA ILE A 15 4.77 -2.83 5.66
C ILE A 15 4.17 -3.98 4.86
N ASP A 16 5.00 -4.73 4.13
CA ASP A 16 4.53 -5.85 3.32
C ASP A 16 3.81 -6.90 4.19
N GLN A 17 4.41 -7.30 5.31
CA GLN A 17 3.78 -8.23 6.25
C GLN A 17 2.45 -7.70 6.78
N HIS A 18 2.43 -6.45 7.25
CA HIS A 18 1.23 -5.86 7.82
C HIS A 18 0.10 -5.73 6.79
N LEU A 19 0.41 -5.35 5.55
CA LEU A 19 -0.59 -5.30 4.48
C LEU A 19 -1.16 -6.68 4.16
N ASP A 20 -0.34 -7.72 4.19
CA ASP A 20 -0.81 -9.09 4.00
C ASP A 20 -1.71 -9.54 5.17
N GLU A 21 -1.45 -9.08 6.40
CA GLU A 21 -2.33 -9.30 7.56
C GLU A 21 -3.66 -8.57 7.45
N VAL A 22 -3.65 -7.30 7.02
CA VAL A 22 -4.87 -6.51 6.76
C VAL A 22 -5.72 -7.17 5.67
N ILE A 23 -5.10 -7.51 4.54
CA ILE A 23 -5.78 -8.18 3.43
C ILE A 23 -6.26 -9.58 3.83
N GLY A 24 -5.48 -10.30 4.64
CA GLY A 24 -5.87 -11.58 5.20
C GLY A 24 -6.98 -11.52 6.25
N GLY A 25 -7.43 -10.32 6.65
CA GLY A 25 -8.45 -10.12 7.68
C GLY A 25 -7.97 -10.45 9.10
N LYS A 26 -6.66 -10.53 9.32
CA LYS A 26 -6.07 -10.75 10.67
C LYS A 26 -6.15 -9.49 11.54
N THR A 27 -6.20 -8.32 10.90
CA THR A 27 -6.38 -7.01 11.52
C THR A 27 -7.22 -6.13 10.61
N ASP A 28 -8.00 -5.22 11.18
CA ASP A 28 -8.85 -4.24 10.49
C ASP A 28 -8.32 -2.80 10.64
N ARG A 29 -7.14 -2.64 11.25
CA ARG A 29 -6.48 -1.36 11.48
C ARG A 29 -5.19 -1.29 10.66
N MET A 30 -5.08 -0.26 9.83
CA MET A 30 -3.80 0.15 9.22
C MET A 30 -2.88 0.78 10.27
N PHE A 31 -1.61 0.45 10.21
CA PHE A 31 -0.60 1.08 11.04
C PHE A 31 -0.40 2.55 10.71
N GLU A 32 -0.02 3.31 11.73
CA GLU A 32 0.62 4.62 11.58
C GLU A 32 2.14 4.45 11.66
N LEU A 33 2.89 5.49 11.29
CA LEU A 33 4.36 5.48 11.40
C LEU A 33 4.85 5.13 12.82
N ARG A 34 4.09 5.53 13.86
CA ARG A 34 4.41 5.23 15.25
C ARG A 34 4.26 3.75 15.59
N ASP A 35 3.27 3.06 15.03
CA ASP A 35 3.11 1.62 15.24
C ASP A 35 4.29 0.87 14.62
N ILE A 36 4.62 1.19 13.36
CA ILE A 36 5.77 0.61 12.65
C ILE A 36 7.08 0.86 13.40
N ALA A 37 7.30 2.10 13.86
CA ALA A 37 8.49 2.43 14.64
C ALA A 37 8.55 1.65 15.97
N GLY A 38 7.39 1.43 16.61
CA GLY A 38 7.23 0.61 17.81
C GLY A 38 7.64 -0.84 17.57
N GLU A 39 7.15 -1.48 16.51
CA GLU A 39 7.52 -2.84 16.12
C GLU A 39 9.02 -2.99 15.83
N MET A 40 9.65 -1.93 15.32
CA MET A 40 11.08 -1.88 15.04
C MET A 40 11.93 -1.46 16.27
N CYS A 41 11.31 -1.21 17.43
CA CYS A 41 11.96 -0.70 18.64
C CYS A 41 12.79 0.58 18.42
N ILE A 42 12.28 1.52 17.61
CA ILE A 42 12.93 2.80 17.31
C ILE A 42 11.96 3.97 17.49
N HIS A 43 12.51 5.16 17.76
CA HIS A 43 11.68 6.36 17.84
C HIS A 43 11.15 6.76 16.44
N PRO A 44 9.86 7.14 16.29
CA PRO A 44 9.28 7.46 14.99
C PRO A 44 9.98 8.61 14.25
N THR A 45 10.48 9.62 14.98
CA THR A 45 11.30 10.70 14.39
C THR A 45 12.61 10.16 13.80
N HIS A 46 13.24 9.19 14.46
CA HIS A 46 14.47 8.59 13.95
C HIS A 46 14.19 7.78 12.67
N LEU A 47 13.14 6.95 12.68
CA LEU A 47 12.70 6.23 11.47
C LEU A 47 12.43 7.19 10.31
N SER A 48 11.67 8.25 10.56
CA SER A 48 11.34 9.27 9.55
C SER A 48 12.58 9.93 8.95
N ASN A 49 13.52 10.33 9.81
CA ASN A 49 14.77 10.96 9.37
C ASN A 49 15.64 9.98 8.57
N VAL A 50 15.82 8.75 9.04
CA VAL A 50 16.62 7.74 8.34
C VAL A 50 16.07 7.47 6.94
N ILE A 51 14.76 7.27 6.80
CA ILE A 51 14.15 7.01 5.50
C ILE A 51 14.30 8.23 4.58
N ARG A 52 14.05 9.44 5.09
CA ARG A 52 14.16 10.67 4.30
C ARG A 52 15.59 10.95 3.85
N GLU A 53 16.58 10.77 4.74
CA GLU A 53 17.99 10.99 4.43
C GLU A 53 18.52 9.95 3.43
N LEU A 54 18.06 8.70 3.53
CA LEU A 54 18.49 7.63 2.63
C LEU A 54 17.84 7.73 1.24
N THR A 55 16.56 8.10 1.17
CA THR A 55 15.74 7.95 -0.05
C THR A 55 15.28 9.26 -0.67
N GLY A 56 15.36 10.38 0.06
CA GLY A 56 14.77 11.65 -0.35
C GLY A 56 13.26 11.77 -0.11
N HIS A 57 12.59 10.71 0.34
CA HIS A 57 11.13 10.68 0.52
C HIS A 57 10.73 10.40 1.98
N HIS A 58 9.56 10.89 2.39
CA HIS A 58 9.00 10.57 3.70
C HIS A 58 8.51 9.11 3.76
N PRO A 59 8.46 8.48 4.95
CA PRO A 59 8.00 7.09 5.08
C PRO A 59 6.63 6.82 4.44
N CYS A 60 5.69 7.75 4.59
CA CYS A 60 4.34 7.63 4.03
C CYS A 60 4.33 7.45 2.51
N TYR A 61 5.32 7.99 1.78
CA TYR A 61 5.46 7.77 0.34
C TYR A 61 5.50 6.28 0.02
N PHE A 62 6.40 5.54 0.67
CA PHE A 62 6.57 4.11 0.44
C PHE A 62 5.35 3.30 0.88
N TYR A 63 4.75 3.68 2.01
CA TYR A 63 3.59 2.96 2.51
C TYR A 63 2.39 3.11 1.58
N GLU A 64 2.11 4.32 1.11
CA GLU A 64 1.03 4.59 0.14
C GLU A 64 1.29 3.88 -1.20
N HIS A 65 2.55 3.81 -1.65
CA HIS A 65 2.93 3.04 -2.83
C HIS A 65 2.69 1.54 -2.66
N LYS A 66 3.01 0.97 -1.49
CA LYS A 66 2.73 -0.44 -1.17
C LYS A 66 1.22 -0.74 -1.08
N ILE A 67 0.44 0.16 -0.46
CA ILE A 67 -1.03 0.07 -0.46
C ILE A 67 -1.55 0.09 -1.91
N LEU A 68 -1.00 0.96 -2.76
CA LEU A 68 -1.41 1.05 -4.16
C LEU A 68 -1.12 -0.23 -4.94
N GLU A 69 0.06 -0.83 -4.74
CA GLU A 69 0.42 -2.11 -5.34
C GLU A 69 -0.59 -3.20 -4.97
N ARG A 70 -0.92 -3.33 -3.68
CA ARG A 70 -1.91 -4.30 -3.20
C ARG A 70 -3.32 -3.99 -3.73
N ALA A 71 -3.73 -2.73 -3.74
CA ALA A 71 -5.01 -2.31 -4.29
C ALA A 71 -5.16 -2.69 -5.78
N LYS A 72 -4.10 -2.52 -6.58
CA LYS A 72 -4.10 -2.92 -8.00
C LYS A 72 -4.26 -4.42 -8.19
N ILE A 73 -3.59 -5.23 -7.36
CA ILE A 73 -3.71 -6.69 -7.39
C ILE A 73 -5.16 -7.08 -7.07
N LEU A 74 -5.73 -6.54 -5.98
CA LEU A 74 -7.11 -6.82 -5.57
C LEU A 74 -8.14 -6.35 -6.60
N LEU A 75 -7.90 -5.22 -7.27
CA LEU A 75 -8.81 -4.70 -8.29
C LEU A 75 -8.79 -5.49 -9.60
N SER A 76 -7.70 -6.22 -9.86
CA SER A 76 -7.54 -7.10 -11.02
C SER A 76 -8.30 -8.42 -10.86
N ASP A 77 -8.79 -8.73 -9.66
CA ASP A 77 -9.67 -9.87 -9.40
C ASP A 77 -11.15 -9.47 -9.67
N PRO A 78 -11.79 -10.02 -10.72
CA PRO A 78 -13.16 -9.66 -11.08
C PRO A 78 -14.20 -10.14 -10.05
N SER A 79 -13.84 -11.08 -9.17
CA SER A 79 -14.74 -11.57 -8.11
C SER A 79 -14.91 -10.56 -6.97
N ARG A 80 -14.03 -9.56 -6.87
CA ARG A 80 -14.05 -8.55 -5.80
C ARG A 80 -14.75 -7.27 -6.26
N SER A 81 -15.72 -6.77 -5.49
CA SER A 81 -16.28 -5.44 -5.78
C SER A 81 -15.29 -4.33 -5.39
N ILE A 82 -15.41 -3.15 -5.98
CA ILE A 82 -14.58 -1.99 -5.59
C ILE A 82 -14.84 -1.61 -4.12
N ALA A 83 -16.07 -1.80 -3.65
CA ALA A 83 -16.44 -1.54 -2.25
C ALA A 83 -15.76 -2.53 -1.30
N ASP A 84 -15.68 -3.81 -1.66
CA ASP A 84 -14.98 -4.81 -0.84
C ASP A 84 -13.48 -4.52 -0.76
N VAL A 85 -12.87 -4.12 -1.88
CA VAL A 85 -11.45 -3.72 -1.90
C VAL A 85 -11.21 -2.49 -1.02
N ALA A 86 -12.08 -1.49 -1.11
CA ALA A 86 -12.00 -0.30 -0.26
C ALA A 86 -12.09 -0.68 1.23
N PHE A 87 -13.10 -1.48 1.59
CA PHE A 87 -13.33 -1.94 2.95
C PHE A 87 -12.15 -2.75 3.49
N GLN A 88 -11.62 -3.69 2.69
CA GLN A 88 -10.47 -4.52 3.07
C GLN A 88 -9.20 -3.70 3.29
N LEU A 89 -9.04 -2.58 2.59
CA LEU A 89 -7.96 -1.62 2.80
C LEU A 89 -8.33 -0.51 3.81
N THR A 90 -9.38 -0.74 4.61
CA THR A 90 -9.85 0.14 5.69
C THR A 90 -10.28 1.54 5.24
N TYR A 91 -10.70 1.69 3.98
CA TYR A 91 -11.28 2.93 3.44
C TYR A 91 -12.79 2.79 3.27
N ASP A 92 -13.53 3.90 3.40
CA ASP A 92 -14.82 3.98 2.72
C ASP A 92 -14.65 4.12 1.21
N ASN A 93 -15.68 3.74 0.46
CA ASN A 93 -15.64 3.72 -1.00
C ASN A 93 -15.30 5.09 -1.64
N SER A 94 -15.77 6.19 -1.05
CA SER A 94 -15.55 7.53 -1.59
C SER A 94 -14.12 7.98 -1.38
N ASN A 95 -13.58 7.78 -0.18
CA ASN A 95 -12.19 8.09 0.13
C ASN A 95 -11.21 7.20 -0.63
N PHE A 96 -11.49 5.89 -0.74
CA PHE A 96 -10.71 4.99 -1.58
C PHE A 96 -10.65 5.46 -3.03
N THR A 97 -11.78 5.84 -3.61
CA THR A 97 -11.82 6.30 -5.01
C THR A 97 -10.97 7.56 -5.22
N LYS A 98 -11.06 8.54 -4.31
CA LYS A 98 -10.26 9.78 -4.38
C LYS A 98 -8.77 9.49 -4.20
N TRP A 99 -8.43 8.70 -3.19
CA TRP A 99 -7.08 8.28 -2.88
C TRP A 99 -6.46 7.51 -4.04
N PHE A 100 -7.13 6.46 -4.54
CA PHE A 100 -6.64 5.63 -5.64
C PHE A 100 -6.42 6.47 -6.90
N LYS A 101 -7.35 7.39 -7.23
CA LYS A 101 -7.17 8.30 -8.38
C LYS A 101 -5.93 9.19 -8.21
N LYS A 102 -5.69 9.71 -7.00
CA LYS A 102 -4.52 10.55 -6.71
C LYS A 102 -3.20 9.79 -6.96
N TYR A 103 -3.11 8.53 -6.54
CA TYR A 103 -1.87 7.75 -6.63
C TYR A 103 -1.72 6.97 -7.94
N ASN A 104 -2.82 6.51 -8.54
CA ASN A 104 -2.81 5.77 -9.80
C ASN A 104 -2.96 6.65 -11.05
N GLY A 105 -3.55 7.83 -10.92
CA GLY A 105 -3.92 8.70 -12.04
C GLY A 105 -5.30 8.42 -12.65
N SER A 106 -5.91 7.27 -12.37
CA SER A 106 -7.27 6.91 -12.81
C SER A 106 -8.09 6.31 -11.66
N THR A 107 -9.42 6.33 -11.77
CA THR A 107 -10.30 5.78 -10.73
C THR A 107 -10.20 4.24 -10.66
N PRO A 108 -10.55 3.60 -9.53
CA PRO A 108 -10.55 2.13 -9.44
C PRO A 108 -11.36 1.45 -10.55
N LYS A 109 -12.52 2.02 -10.91
CA LYS A 109 -13.36 1.54 -12.01
C LYS A 109 -12.66 1.65 -13.36
N ALA A 110 -12.03 2.79 -13.65
CA ALA A 110 -11.32 3.00 -14.91
C ALA A 110 -10.10 2.05 -15.02
N PHE A 111 -9.32 1.94 -13.96
CA PHE A 111 -8.20 0.98 -13.89
C PHE A 111 -8.66 -0.45 -14.16
N ARG A 112 -9.73 -0.89 -13.49
CA ARG A 112 -10.30 -2.23 -13.68
C ARG A 112 -10.71 -2.50 -15.12
N MET A 113 -11.37 -1.54 -15.78
CA MET A 113 -11.74 -1.67 -17.18
C MET A 113 -10.51 -1.81 -18.09
N GLN A 114 -9.43 -1.05 -17.83
CA GLN A 114 -8.19 -1.13 -18.60
C GLN A 114 -7.51 -2.51 -18.45
N VAL A 115 -7.46 -3.06 -17.23
CA VAL A 115 -6.87 -4.38 -16.98
C VAL A 115 -7.60 -5.47 -17.76
N PHE A 116 -8.93 -5.47 -17.76
CA PHE A 116 -9.71 -6.50 -18.45
C PHE A 116 -9.72 -6.34 -19.97
N GLN A 117 -9.73 -5.11 -20.50
CA GLN A 117 -9.60 -4.87 -21.94
C GLN A 117 -8.24 -5.31 -22.49
N ASN A 118 -7.17 -5.20 -21.72
CA ASN A 118 -5.83 -5.63 -22.11
C ASN A 118 -5.61 -7.15 -22.02
N THR A 119 -6.51 -7.89 -21.36
CA THR A 119 -6.39 -9.35 -21.21
C THR A 119 -6.95 -10.09 -22.45
N GLU A 120 -7.85 -9.47 -23.21
CA GLU A 120 -8.45 -10.05 -24.42
C GLU A 120 -7.53 -10.00 -25.67
N THR A 121 -6.44 -9.22 -25.65
CA THR A 121 -5.56 -9.00 -26.81
C THR A 121 -4.33 -9.93 -26.88
N VAL A 122 -4.16 -10.88 -25.95
CA VAL A 122 -2.99 -11.79 -25.90
C VAL A 122 -3.32 -13.23 -26.33
N THR A 123 -4.49 -13.48 -26.93
CA THR A 123 -4.80 -14.77 -27.56
C THR A 123 -4.93 -14.60 -29.07
N ILE A 124 -3.80 -14.52 -29.77
CA ILE A 124 -3.68 -14.85 -31.20
C ILE A 124 -2.31 -15.47 -31.45
#